data_AF-A0A9W9Z0Q8-F1
#
_entry.id   AF-A0A9W9Z0Q8-F1
#
_cell.length_a   1.000
_cell.length_b   1.000
_cell.length_c   1.000
_cell.angle_alpha   90.00
_cell.angle_beta   90.00
_cell.angle_gamma   90.00
#
_symmetry.space_group_name_H-M   'P 1'
#
loop_
_entity.id
_entity.type
_entity.pdbx_description
1 polymer ?
#
loop_
_entity_poly.entity_id
_entity_poly.type
_entity_poly.pdbx_seq_one_letter_code
_entity_poly.pdbx_strand_id
1 'polypeptide(L)'
;MEPGGFQTPLSDRSTIERQMMQGWDRLNEELKKEYSEKGIKLFVTMPPSPHTYKVVDSVVDALTSQSPRDRYLVGLDARFFYISMARLPTVVADFIVKRLSLRLPMPPGKLM
;
A
#
# COMPACT_ATOMS: atom_id res chain seq x y z
N MET A 1 9.76 8.10 -10.21
CA MET A 1 8.54 7.45 -10.73
C MET A 1 8.02 6.53 -9.64
N GLU A 2 6.82 6.77 -9.16
CA GLU A 2 6.24 6.08 -8.00
C GLU A 2 4.77 5.73 -8.29
N PRO A 3 4.52 4.54 -8.85
CA PRO A 3 3.17 4.08 -9.11
C PRO A 3 2.49 3.59 -7.83
N GLY A 4 1.19 3.81 -7.76
CA GLY A 4 0.30 3.14 -6.83
C GLY A 4 -0.01 1.69 -7.24
N GLY A 5 -1.11 1.14 -6.75
CA GLY A 5 -1.57 -0.20 -7.12
C GLY A 5 -2.14 -0.26 -8.53
N PHE A 6 -1.53 -1.04 -9.43
CA PHE A 6 -2.02 -1.28 -10.80
C PHE A 6 -2.16 -2.75 -11.10
N GLN A 7 -3.13 -3.08 -11.96
CA GLN A 7 -3.43 -4.44 -12.34
C GLN A 7 -2.31 -5.00 -13.22
N THR A 8 -1.59 -5.96 -12.68
CA THR A 8 -0.48 -6.68 -13.30
C THR A 8 -0.53 -8.15 -12.86
N PRO A 9 0.21 -9.07 -13.51
CA PRO A 9 0.34 -10.43 -13.00
C PRO A 9 0.85 -10.52 -11.55
N LEU A 10 1.65 -9.54 -11.11
CA LEU A 10 2.13 -9.44 -9.72
C LEU A 10 1.02 -9.07 -8.74
N SER A 11 0.03 -8.29 -9.19
CA SER A 11 -1.12 -7.89 -8.38
C SER A 11 -2.29 -8.86 -8.49
N ASP A 12 -2.09 -10.07 -9.01
CA ASP A 12 -3.14 -11.07 -9.09
C ASP A 12 -3.63 -11.40 -7.68
N ARG A 13 -4.93 -11.20 -7.44
CA ARG A 13 -5.52 -11.30 -6.11
C ARG A 13 -5.36 -12.71 -5.54
N SER A 14 -5.54 -13.74 -6.35
CA SER A 14 -5.45 -15.13 -5.90
C SER A 14 -4.01 -15.50 -5.52
N THR A 15 -3.04 -14.95 -6.25
CA THR A 15 -1.62 -15.14 -6.01
C THR A 15 -1.19 -14.42 -4.73
N ILE A 16 -1.59 -13.15 -4.57
CA ILE A 16 -1.31 -12.37 -3.35
C ILE A 16 -1.94 -13.04 -2.12
N GLU A 17 -3.22 -13.42 -2.20
CA GLU A 17 -3.92 -14.04 -1.07
C GLU A 17 -3.24 -15.34 -0.64
N ARG A 18 -2.88 -16.20 -1.60
CA ARG A 18 -2.16 -17.44 -1.34
C ARG A 18 -0.80 -17.19 -0.70
N GLN A 19 -0.01 -16.25 -1.22
CA GLN A 19 1.31 -15.93 -0.67
C GLN A 19 1.21 -15.36 0.74
N MET A 20 0.23 -14.49 1.00
CA MET A 20 -0.02 -13.92 2.32
C MET A 20 -0.44 -14.98 3.33
N MET A 21 -1.34 -15.90 2.97
CA MET A 21 -1.75 -17.00 3.85
C MET A 21 -0.61 -17.99 4.11
N GLN A 22 0.21 -18.30 3.10
CA GLN A 22 1.42 -19.12 3.31
C GLN A 22 2.41 -18.45 4.26
N GLY A 23 2.57 -17.13 4.16
CA GLY A 23 3.35 -16.34 5.11
C GLY A 23 2.78 -16.43 6.52
N TRP A 24 1.47 -16.19 6.66
CA TRP A 24 0.73 -16.26 7.92
C TRP A 24 0.87 -17.61 8.62
N ASP A 25 0.69 -18.71 7.89
CA ASP A 25 0.74 -20.06 8.47
C ASP A 25 2.13 -20.42 9.02
N ARG A 26 3.19 -19.80 8.47
CA ARG A 26 4.58 -19.99 8.91
C ARG A 26 4.97 -19.13 10.11
N LEU A 27 4.15 -18.14 10.48
CA LEU A 27 4.44 -17.29 11.65
C LEU A 27 4.25 -18.07 12.95
N ASN A 28 5.07 -17.73 13.95
CA ASN A 28 4.85 -18.17 15.33
C ASN A 28 3.66 -17.42 15.95
N GLU A 29 3.18 -17.90 17.11
CA GLU A 29 2.00 -17.33 17.77
C GLU A 29 2.18 -15.88 18.23
N GLU A 30 3.40 -15.48 18.59
CA GLU A 30 3.73 -14.10 18.95
C GLU A 30 3.51 -13.14 17.77
N LEU A 31 4.07 -13.48 16.60
CA LEU A 31 3.94 -12.69 15.38
C LEU A 31 2.52 -12.74 14.81
N LYS A 32 1.80 -13.87 14.93
CA LYS A 32 0.38 -13.92 14.55
C LYS A 32 -0.46 -12.95 15.39
N LYS A 33 -0.18 -12.87 16.69
CA LYS A 33 -0.82 -11.88 17.56
C LYS A 33 -0.43 -10.45 17.17
N GLU A 34 0.80 -10.24 16.69
CA GLU A 34 1.30 -8.93 16.26
C GLU A 34 0.71 -8.44 14.92
N TYR A 35 0.59 -9.30 13.93
CA TYR A 35 0.15 -8.87 12.59
C TYR A 35 -1.37 -8.97 12.40
N SER A 36 -2.02 -9.90 13.11
CA SER A 36 -3.44 -10.25 12.98
C SER A 36 -3.90 -10.67 11.57
N GLU A 37 -4.73 -11.71 11.51
CA GLU A 37 -5.23 -12.21 10.22
C GLU A 37 -6.07 -11.16 9.46
N LYS A 38 -6.82 -10.34 10.21
CA LYS A 38 -7.64 -9.26 9.64
C LYS A 38 -6.78 -8.17 9.01
N GLY A 39 -5.63 -7.84 9.62
CA GLY A 39 -4.68 -6.86 9.08
C GLY A 39 -4.14 -7.32 7.72
N ILE A 40 -3.72 -8.58 7.63
CA ILE A 40 -3.25 -9.19 6.38
C ILE A 40 -4.35 -9.17 5.32
N LYS A 41 -5.58 -9.58 5.65
CA LYS A 41 -6.70 -9.58 4.70
C LYS A 41 -7.05 -8.19 4.18
N LEU A 42 -6.94 -7.13 4.99
CA LEU A 42 -7.22 -5.76 4.53
C LEU A 42 -6.29 -5.35 3.38
N PHE A 43 -5.00 -5.64 3.48
CA PHE A 43 -4.03 -5.33 2.42
C PHE A 43 -4.35 -6.04 1.09
N VAL A 44 -4.87 -7.27 1.16
CA VAL A 44 -5.28 -8.05 -0.03
C VAL A 44 -6.57 -7.51 -0.67
N THR A 45 -7.43 -6.82 0.10
CA THR A 45 -8.74 -6.35 -0.41
C THR A 45 -8.71 -5.04 -1.20
N MET A 46 -7.60 -4.29 -1.20
CA MET A 46 -7.52 -3.04 -1.96
C MET A 46 -7.41 -3.34 -3.46
N PRO A 47 -8.41 -2.98 -4.29
CA PRO A 47 -8.38 -3.33 -5.70
C PRO A 47 -7.33 -2.47 -6.44
N PRO A 48 -6.47 -3.10 -7.26
CA PRO A 48 -5.55 -2.35 -8.10
C PRO A 48 -6.31 -1.59 -9.21
N SER A 49 -5.76 -0.47 -9.65
CA SER A 49 -6.30 0.27 -10.79
C SER A 49 -6.15 -0.54 -12.09
N PRO A 50 -7.21 -0.67 -12.92
CA PRO A 50 -7.11 -1.33 -14.22
C PRO A 50 -6.42 -0.47 -15.29
N HIS A 51 -6.17 0.81 -14.98
CA HIS A 51 -5.65 1.81 -15.94
C HIS A 51 -4.11 1.79 -16.01
N THR A 52 -3.51 0.62 -16.30
CA THR A 52 -2.05 0.41 -16.31
C THR A 52 -1.33 1.32 -17.32
N TYR A 53 -2.01 1.77 -18.38
CA TYR A 53 -1.48 2.72 -19.35
C TYR A 53 -1.00 4.04 -18.70
N LYS A 54 -1.55 4.45 -17.55
CA LYS A 54 -1.08 5.66 -16.83
C LYS A 54 0.40 5.57 -16.44
N VAL A 55 0.89 4.37 -16.14
CA VAL A 55 2.31 4.13 -15.87
C VAL A 55 3.12 4.35 -17.14
N VAL A 56 2.67 3.77 -18.26
CA VAL A 56 3.34 3.93 -19.56
C VAL A 56 3.38 5.39 -19.99
N ASP A 57 2.25 6.10 -19.93
CA ASP A 57 2.17 7.52 -20.27
C ASP A 57 3.13 8.37 -19.42
N SER A 58 3.24 8.07 -18.12
CA SER A 58 4.18 8.77 -17.25
C SER A 58 5.65 8.46 -17.54
N VAL A 59 5.98 7.25 -18.04
CA VAL A 59 7.33 6.94 -18.54
C VAL A 59 7.60 7.75 -19.80
N VAL A 60 6.66 7.77 -20.75
CA VAL A 60 6.79 8.53 -22.00
C VAL A 60 6.99 10.01 -21.70
N ASP A 61 6.14 10.62 -20.88
CA ASP A 61 6.26 12.01 -20.44
C ASP A 61 7.63 12.29 -19.80
N ALA A 62 8.11 11.41 -18.93
CA ALA A 62 9.42 11.55 -18.30
C ALA A 62 10.59 11.52 -19.29
N LEU A 63 10.47 10.75 -20.38
CA LEU A 63 11.53 10.62 -21.39
C LEU A 63 11.47 11.71 -22.46
N THR A 64 10.28 12.22 -22.78
CA THR A 64 10.09 13.15 -23.90
C THR A 64 9.86 14.60 -23.49
N SER A 65 9.56 14.87 -22.22
CA SER A 65 9.31 16.24 -21.76
C SER A 65 10.58 17.08 -21.77
N GLN A 66 10.47 18.32 -22.23
CA GLN A 66 11.54 19.32 -22.14
C GLN A 66 11.78 19.78 -20.69
N SER A 67 10.81 19.57 -19.79
CA SER A 67 10.89 19.88 -18.37
C SER A 67 10.25 18.74 -17.57
N PRO A 68 10.95 17.61 -17.39
CA PRO A 68 10.42 16.48 -16.66
C PRO A 68 10.23 16.82 -15.18
N ARG A 69 9.20 16.22 -14.56
CA ARG A 69 8.95 16.40 -13.12
C ARG A 69 9.94 15.55 -12.30
N ASP A 70 10.40 16.08 -11.15
CA ASP A 70 11.28 15.31 -10.24
C ASP A 70 10.60 14.05 -9.69
N ARG A 71 9.27 14.11 -9.49
CA ARG A 71 8.48 13.01 -8.93
C ARG A 71 7.18 12.80 -9.69
N TYR A 72 7.10 11.68 -10.38
CA TYR A 72 5.89 11.20 -11.05
C TYR A 72 5.10 10.29 -10.11
N LEU A 73 4.02 10.82 -9.54
CA LEU A 73 3.06 10.05 -8.74
C LEU A 73 1.97 9.53 -9.68
N VAL A 74 1.91 8.22 -9.86
CA VAL A 74 1.05 7.59 -10.87
C VAL A 74 -0.05 6.82 -10.16
N GLY A 75 -1.31 7.22 -10.39
CA GLY A 75 -2.46 6.66 -9.68
C GLY A 75 -3.07 7.66 -8.68
N LEU A 76 -4.35 7.46 -8.36
CA LEU A 76 -5.07 8.34 -7.43
C LEU A 76 -4.62 8.12 -5.99
N ASP A 77 -4.38 6.87 -5.62
CA ASP A 77 -3.79 6.45 -4.36
C ASP A 77 -2.40 7.07 -4.13
N ALA A 78 -1.51 7.01 -5.12
CA ALA A 78 -0.20 7.68 -5.07
C ALA A 78 -0.32 9.19 -4.88
N ARG A 79 -1.21 9.83 -5.65
CA ARG A 79 -1.34 11.29 -5.70
C ARG A 79 -2.06 11.89 -4.50
N PHE A 80 -3.00 11.18 -3.88
CA PHE A 80 -3.83 11.75 -2.81
C PHE A 80 -3.63 11.07 -1.46
N PHE A 81 -3.39 9.76 -1.43
CA PHE A 81 -3.25 9.04 -0.17
C PHE A 81 -1.78 8.97 0.26
N TYR A 82 -0.92 8.32 -0.52
CA TYR A 82 0.45 8.04 -0.12
C TYR A 82 1.29 9.30 0.06
N ILE A 83 1.21 10.26 -0.87
CA ILE A 83 1.98 11.51 -0.74
C ILE A 83 1.50 12.39 0.41
N SER A 84 0.19 12.37 0.71
CA SER A 84 -0.36 13.12 1.84
C SER A 84 0.13 12.50 3.14
N MET A 85 0.02 11.18 3.27
CA MET A 85 0.54 10.44 4.43
C MET A 85 2.04 10.67 4.65
N ALA A 86 2.84 10.70 3.57
CA ALA A 86 4.28 10.94 3.64
C ALA A 86 4.67 12.37 4.05
N ARG A 87 3.75 13.33 3.93
CA ARG A 87 3.98 14.75 4.24
C ARG A 87 3.35 15.20 5.55
N LEU A 88 2.40 14.43 6.10
CA LEU A 88 1.78 14.74 7.38
C LEU A 88 2.79 14.60 8.53
N PRO A 89 2.68 15.42 9.59
CA PRO A 89 3.43 15.18 10.82
C PRO A 89 3.14 13.77 11.36
N THR A 90 4.17 13.11 11.90
CA THR A 90 4.08 11.71 12.37
C THR A 90 2.89 11.47 13.30
N VAL A 91 2.61 12.40 14.22
CA VAL A 91 1.47 12.29 15.16
C VAL A 91 0.12 12.22 14.43
N VAL A 92 -0.05 12.98 13.34
CA VAL A 92 -1.29 13.01 12.55
C VAL A 92 -1.39 11.77 11.68
N ALA A 93 -0.29 11.39 11.02
CA ALA A 93 -0.22 10.17 10.22
C ALA A 93 -0.55 8.94 11.08
N ASP A 94 0.09 8.81 12.24
CA ASP A 94 -0.16 7.73 13.19
C ASP A 94 -1.60 7.75 13.70
N PHE A 95 -2.20 8.91 13.94
CA PHE A 95 -3.60 9.01 14.34
C PHE A 95 -4.54 8.49 13.24
N ILE A 96 -4.30 8.87 11.98
CA ILE A 96 -5.10 8.41 10.83
C ILE A 96 -4.94 6.91 10.65
N VAL A 97 -3.71 6.40 10.67
CA VAL A 97 -3.42 4.96 10.57
C VAL A 97 -4.07 4.24 11.73
N LYS A 98 -3.91 4.68 12.98
CA LYS A 98 -4.59 4.08 14.14
C LYS A 98 -6.11 4.12 13.99
N ARG A 99 -6.72 5.18 13.44
CA ARG A 99 -8.17 5.23 13.22
C ARG A 99 -8.64 4.29 12.12
N LEU A 100 -7.88 4.16 11.05
CA LEU A 100 -8.16 3.20 9.96
C LEU A 100 -7.95 1.76 10.46
N SER A 101 -6.90 1.55 11.24
CA SER A 101 -6.48 0.30 11.87
C SER A 101 -7.23 -0.02 13.17
N LEU A 102 -8.01 0.89 13.77
CA LEU A 102 -8.89 0.62 14.92
C LEU A 102 -10.06 -0.30 14.51
N ARG A 103 -10.26 -0.52 13.20
CA ARG A 103 -11.09 -1.60 12.64
C ARG A 103 -10.35 -2.94 12.52
N LEU A 104 -9.07 -2.98 12.84
CA LEU A 104 -8.20 -4.16 12.82
C LEU A 104 -7.76 -4.51 14.25
N PRO A 105 -7.57 -5.80 14.58
CA PRO A 105 -6.95 -6.19 15.82
C PRO A 105 -5.46 -5.87 15.71
N MET A 106 -5.01 -4.75 16.26
CA MET A 106 -3.58 -4.55 16.50
C MET A 106 -3.21 -5.23 17.83
N PRO A 107 -2.00 -5.79 17.95
CA PRO A 107 -1.42 -6.17 19.23
C PRO A 107 -1.35 -4.94 20.13
N PRO A 108 -1.47 -5.12 21.45
CA PRO A 108 -1.15 -4.06 22.40
C PRO A 108 0.38 -3.84 22.39
N GLY A 109 0.87 -3.03 21.46
CA GLY A 109 2.26 -2.56 21.46
C GLY A 109 2.45 -1.54 22.57
N LYS A 110 3.36 -1.82 23.50
CA LYS A 110 3.89 -0.82 24.44
C LYS A 110 4.50 0.33 23.63
N LEU A 111 3.87 1.50 23.71
CA LEU A 111 4.44 2.74 23.21
C LEU A 111 5.67 3.06 24.07
N MET A 112 6.84 3.12 23.44
CA MET A 112 7.93 3.99 23.89
C MET A 112 7.61 5.42 23.45
#